data_AF-A0A959J9M8-F1
#
_entry.id   AF-A0A959J9M8-F1
#
_cell.length_a   1.000
_cell.length_b   1.000
_cell.length_c   1.000
_cell.angle_alpha   90.00
_cell.angle_beta   90.00
_cell.angle_gamma   90.00
#
_symmetry.space_group_name_H-M   'P 1'
#
loop_
_entity.id
_entity.type
_entity.pdbx_description
1 polymer ?
#
loop_
_entity_poly.entity_id
_entity_poly.type
_entity_poly.pdbx_seq_one_letter_code
_entity_poly.pdbx_strand_id
1 'polypeptide(L)'
;MKILTWNCNGAFRRKFENILDFNADLSIIQECENPAEIQHKQYQDWAENYLWIGDDRNKGLAVFAKPEIKLEKLNWSNQYKDHFVKHFLSCSINQDFDLLAVWTHRNNSPNFGYIGQLWKYLQVNKDKLNNTIIAGDFNSNSIWDQWDRWWNHSDVVNELKEIGIESLYHRFTGQEQGRETIPTLYFQKKLERPYHIDYIFGDQGFCKQLKKFEIGEVDKWIEISDHMPVLCEFE
;
A
#
# COMPACT_ATOMS: atom_id res chain seq x y z
N MET A 1 12.62 -11.91 -3.84
CA MET A 1 12.48 -10.55 -3.22
C MET A 1 11.35 -10.54 -2.18
N LYS A 2 11.44 -9.74 -1.10
CA LYS A 2 10.37 -9.57 -0.09
C LYS A 2 9.83 -8.14 -0.05
N ILE A 3 8.51 -8.00 -0.09
CA ILE A 3 7.83 -6.71 -0.04
C ILE A 3 6.82 -6.70 1.08
N LEU A 4 6.95 -5.74 1.99
CA LEU A 4 6.05 -5.53 3.12
C LEU A 4 5.24 -4.25 2.89
N THR A 5 3.94 -4.28 3.19
CA THR A 5 3.16 -3.06 3.39
C THR A 5 2.51 -3.06 4.77
N TRP A 6 2.48 -1.90 5.43
CA TRP A 6 1.88 -1.76 6.74
C TRP A 6 1.47 -0.32 7.04
N ASN A 7 0.19 -0.10 7.37
CA ASN A 7 -0.25 1.14 7.98
C ASN A 7 0.13 1.12 9.47
N CYS A 8 1.11 1.95 9.85
CA CYS A 8 1.66 1.92 11.19
C CYS A 8 0.77 2.61 12.24
N ASN A 9 -0.30 3.29 11.83
CA ASN A 9 -1.16 4.12 12.68
C ASN A 9 -0.34 5.14 13.52
N GLY A 10 0.48 5.93 12.83
CA GLY A 10 1.30 6.99 13.42
C GLY A 10 2.49 6.53 14.27
N ALA A 11 3.33 7.50 14.62
CA ALA A 11 4.51 7.34 15.49
C ALA A 11 5.47 6.21 15.08
N PHE A 12 5.67 6.02 13.77
CA PHE A 12 6.46 4.91 13.23
C PHE A 12 7.89 4.82 13.78
N ARG A 13 8.50 5.95 14.16
CA ARG A 13 9.82 5.98 14.80
C ARG A 13 9.93 5.11 16.07
N ARG A 14 8.79 4.81 16.72
CA ARG A 14 8.70 3.95 17.92
C ARG A 14 8.34 2.50 17.59
N LYS A 15 8.08 2.19 16.32
CA LYS A 15 7.47 0.94 15.86
C LYS A 15 8.28 0.22 14.79
N PHE A 16 9.19 0.90 14.08
CA PHE A 16 9.93 0.34 12.95
C PHE A 16 10.74 -0.92 13.31
N GLU A 17 11.21 -1.04 14.55
CA GLU A 17 11.93 -2.25 14.99
C GLU A 17 11.09 -3.53 14.87
N ASN A 18 9.76 -3.43 15.02
CA ASN A 18 8.86 -4.59 14.92
C ASN A 18 8.83 -5.21 13.52
N ILE A 19 9.17 -4.44 12.47
CA ILE A 19 9.14 -4.95 11.09
C ILE A 19 10.50 -5.53 10.64
N LEU A 20 11.54 -5.45 11.47
CA LEU A 20 12.89 -5.93 11.10
C LEU A 20 12.93 -7.45 10.88
N ASP A 21 12.17 -8.22 11.66
CA ASP A 21 12.13 -9.68 11.57
C ASP A 21 11.56 -10.20 10.25
N PHE A 22 10.79 -9.38 9.52
CA PHE A 22 10.36 -9.74 8.16
C PHE A 22 11.54 -9.78 7.18
N ASN A 23 12.61 -9.03 7.47
CA ASN A 23 13.77 -8.85 6.60
C ASN A 23 13.34 -8.50 5.17
N ALA A 24 12.39 -7.56 5.05
CA ALA A 24 11.84 -7.13 3.79
C ALA A 24 12.87 -6.33 2.99
N ASP A 25 12.89 -6.52 1.67
CA ASP A 25 13.74 -5.76 0.75
C ASP A 25 13.14 -4.36 0.53
N LEU A 26 11.80 -4.29 0.45
CA LEU A 26 11.02 -3.07 0.37
C LEU A 26 9.96 -3.04 1.48
N SER A 27 9.78 -1.89 2.11
CA SER A 27 8.72 -1.65 3.10
C SER A 27 7.93 -0.40 2.73
N ILE A 28 6.64 -0.58 2.41
CA ILE A 28 5.69 0.49 2.11
C ILE A 28 4.90 0.80 3.38
N ILE A 29 5.12 1.97 3.98
CA ILE A 29 4.55 2.30 5.29
C ILE A 29 3.62 3.50 5.16
N GLN A 30 2.35 3.28 5.46
CA GLN A 30 1.33 4.34 5.56
C GLN A 30 1.31 4.92 6.97
N GLU A 31 0.86 6.17 7.07
CA GLU A 31 0.78 6.95 8.31
C GLU A 31 2.11 7.16 9.04
N CYS A 32 3.24 7.03 8.36
CA CYS A 32 4.56 7.22 8.96
C CYS A 32 5.03 8.67 8.92
N GLU A 33 5.89 9.01 9.87
CA GLU A 33 6.51 10.33 9.96
C GLU A 33 7.65 10.46 8.94
N ASN A 34 7.92 11.67 8.44
CA ASN A 34 9.04 11.96 7.54
C ASN A 34 10.38 11.72 8.27
N PRO A 35 11.21 10.74 7.86
CA PRO A 35 12.50 10.46 8.49
C PRO A 35 13.42 11.68 8.60
N ALA A 36 13.46 12.53 7.56
CA ALA A 36 14.35 13.71 7.55
C ALA A 36 13.97 14.78 8.58
N GLU A 37 12.71 14.83 9.03
CA GLU A 37 12.20 15.92 9.88
C GLU A 37 11.97 15.51 11.35
N ILE A 38 12.04 14.21 11.63
CA ILE A 38 11.89 13.67 12.98
C ILE A 38 13.26 13.47 13.63
N GLN A 39 13.47 14.11 14.78
CA GLN A 39 14.67 13.95 15.59
C GLN A 39 14.69 12.60 16.32
N HIS A 40 15.02 11.53 15.58
CA HIS A 40 15.15 10.19 16.13
C HIS A 40 16.25 9.42 15.39
N LYS A 41 17.47 9.44 15.95
CA LYS A 41 18.67 8.96 15.27
C LYS A 41 18.55 7.53 14.74
N GLN A 42 18.10 6.57 15.55
CA GLN A 42 17.96 5.18 15.10
C GLN A 42 16.96 5.02 13.95
N TYR A 43 15.92 5.85 13.91
CA TYR A 43 14.93 5.81 12.83
C TYR A 43 15.51 6.42 11.55
N GLN A 44 16.27 7.51 11.68
CA GLN A 44 16.99 8.14 10.57
C GLN A 44 18.06 7.22 9.99
N ASP A 45 18.85 6.58 10.85
CA ASP A 45 19.90 5.63 10.46
C ASP A 45 19.28 4.40 9.75
N TRP A 46 18.15 3.89 10.25
CA TRP A 46 17.42 2.79 9.61
C TRP A 46 16.78 3.21 8.28
N ALA A 47 16.22 4.42 8.22
CA ALA A 47 15.57 4.99 7.05
C ALA A 47 16.56 5.72 6.14
N GLU A 48 17.74 5.16 5.87
CA GLU A 48 18.74 5.83 5.02
C GLU A 48 18.35 5.85 3.53
N ASN A 49 17.66 4.81 3.06
CA ASN A 49 17.21 4.67 1.68
C ASN A 49 15.68 4.68 1.61
N TYR A 50 15.11 5.86 1.33
CA TYR A 50 13.66 6.03 1.34
C TYR A 50 13.17 7.11 0.38
N LEU A 51 11.89 7.01 0.03
CA LEU A 51 11.10 8.07 -0.55
C LEU A 51 9.88 8.30 0.36
N TRP A 52 9.48 9.56 0.56
CA TRP A 52 8.34 9.91 1.39
C TRP A 52 7.49 11.02 0.77
N ILE A 53 6.18 10.98 1.00
CA ILE A 53 5.22 12.03 0.69
C ILE A 53 4.20 12.16 1.82
N GLY A 54 3.81 13.38 2.16
CA GLY A 54 2.77 13.64 3.15
C GLY A 54 2.44 15.12 3.24
N ASP A 55 1.32 15.44 3.90
CA ASP A 55 0.86 16.81 4.10
C ASP A 55 1.63 17.53 5.23
N ASP A 56 2.09 16.76 6.23
CA ASP A 56 2.93 17.24 7.32
C ASP A 56 3.92 16.17 7.77
N ARG A 57 4.96 16.59 8.50
CA ARG A 57 6.07 15.73 8.92
C ARG A 57 5.68 14.51 9.77
N ASN A 58 4.50 14.52 10.40
CA ASN A 58 4.11 13.48 11.35
C ASN A 58 3.32 12.35 10.70
N LYS A 59 2.79 12.54 9.48
CA LYS A 59 1.92 11.55 8.85
C LYS A 59 2.00 11.61 7.32
N GLY A 60 2.45 10.52 6.72
CA GLY A 60 2.58 10.38 5.28
C GLY A 60 2.74 8.92 4.86
N LEU A 61 3.20 8.76 3.63
CA LEU A 61 3.45 7.48 2.97
C LEU A 61 4.93 7.42 2.58
N ALA A 62 5.62 6.35 2.98
CA ALA A 62 6.99 6.09 2.55
C ALA A 62 7.14 4.73 1.89
N VAL A 63 8.14 4.67 1.01
CA VAL A 63 8.80 3.45 0.56
C VAL A 63 10.20 3.47 1.16
N PHE A 64 10.51 2.51 2.01
CA PHE A 64 11.87 2.23 2.49
C PHE A 64 12.43 1.04 1.72
N ALA A 65 13.73 1.06 1.44
CA ALA A 65 14.42 -0.01 0.74
C ALA A 65 15.73 -0.35 1.45
N LYS A 66 16.23 -1.56 1.23
CA LYS A 66 17.58 -1.92 1.67
C LYS A 66 18.63 -1.04 0.98
N PRO A 67 19.82 -0.85 1.59
CA PRO A 67 20.83 0.09 1.08
C PRO A 67 21.32 -0.23 -0.35
N GLU A 68 21.36 -1.51 -0.70
CA GLU A 68 21.76 -2.01 -2.02
C GLU A 68 20.72 -1.81 -3.13
N ILE A 69 19.48 -1.46 -2.78
CA ILE A 69 18.40 -1.28 -3.75
C ILE A 69 18.40 0.16 -4.26
N LYS A 70 18.49 0.31 -5.58
CA LYS A 70 18.37 1.60 -6.23
C LYS A 70 16.90 2.02 -6.26
N LEU A 71 16.56 3.07 -5.52
CA LEU A 71 15.22 3.60 -5.39
C LEU A 71 15.11 4.98 -6.07
N GLU A 72 14.36 5.07 -7.16
CA GLU A 72 14.21 6.32 -7.94
C GLU A 72 12.75 6.79 -7.96
N LYS A 73 12.48 8.02 -7.51
CA LYS A 73 11.12 8.59 -7.60
C LYS A 73 10.71 8.81 -9.06
N LEU A 74 9.49 8.39 -9.41
CA LEU A 74 8.90 8.65 -10.72
C LEU A 74 8.04 9.92 -10.69
N ASN A 75 8.03 10.65 -11.80
CA ASN A 75 7.24 11.88 -11.96
C ASN A 75 5.87 11.57 -12.58
N TRP A 76 5.10 10.68 -11.96
CA TRP A 76 3.72 10.42 -12.39
C TRP A 76 2.80 11.56 -11.93
N SER A 77 1.76 11.86 -12.70
CA SER A 77 0.91 13.01 -12.41
C SER A 77 -0.12 12.64 -11.34
N ASN A 78 -0.13 13.40 -10.26
CA ASN A 78 -1.20 13.35 -9.26
C ASN A 78 -2.38 14.28 -9.61
N GLN A 79 -2.32 14.97 -10.76
CA GLN A 79 -3.35 15.89 -11.22
C GLN A 79 -4.36 15.16 -12.13
N TYR A 80 -5.60 15.05 -11.66
CA TYR A 80 -6.75 14.62 -12.47
C TYR A 80 -7.68 15.80 -12.71
N LYS A 81 -7.73 16.31 -13.95
CA LYS A 81 -8.49 17.51 -14.33
C LYS A 81 -8.13 18.70 -13.44
N ASP A 82 -9.05 19.20 -12.64
CA ASP A 82 -8.94 20.31 -11.70
C ASP A 82 -8.65 19.88 -10.25
N HIS A 83 -8.44 18.58 -10.01
CA HIS A 83 -8.21 18.01 -8.68
C HIS A 83 -6.85 17.34 -8.55
N PHE A 84 -6.18 17.57 -7.41
CA PHE A 84 -4.96 16.86 -7.03
C PHE A 84 -5.30 15.71 -6.08
N VAL A 85 -4.89 14.49 -6.44
CA VAL A 85 -4.99 13.32 -5.56
C VAL A 85 -3.72 13.23 -4.70
N LYS A 86 -3.88 12.81 -3.44
CA LYS A 86 -2.79 12.80 -2.46
C LYS A 86 -2.39 11.38 -2.06
N HIS A 87 -1.17 11.25 -1.57
CA HIS A 87 -0.59 10.02 -1.02
C HIS A 87 -0.53 8.84 -2.01
N PHE A 88 -0.11 9.17 -3.23
CA PHE A 88 0.37 8.20 -4.23
C PHE A 88 1.85 8.49 -4.47
N LEU A 89 2.69 7.48 -4.30
CA LEU A 89 4.14 7.59 -4.46
C LEU A 89 4.61 6.51 -5.43
N SER A 90 4.88 6.91 -6.67
CA SER A 90 5.47 6.03 -7.68
C SER A 90 7.00 6.11 -7.66
N CYS A 91 7.64 4.96 -7.78
CA CYS A 91 9.09 4.84 -7.82
C CYS A 91 9.51 3.64 -8.67
N SER A 92 10.70 3.72 -9.25
CA SER A 92 11.35 2.60 -9.93
C SER A 92 12.31 1.91 -8.98
N ILE A 93 12.29 0.58 -8.97
CA ILE A 93 13.11 -0.28 -8.13
C ILE A 93 14.15 -0.96 -9.02
N ASN A 94 15.42 -0.66 -8.79
CA ASN A 94 16.57 -1.16 -9.56
C ASN A 94 16.50 -0.90 -11.08
N GLN A 95 15.54 -0.09 -11.55
CA GLN A 95 15.16 0.01 -12.97
C GLN A 95 14.64 -1.31 -13.56
N ASP A 96 14.28 -2.26 -12.69
CA ASP A 96 13.74 -3.56 -13.05
C ASP A 96 12.22 -3.50 -13.14
N PHE A 97 11.56 -2.87 -12.16
CA PHE A 97 10.10 -2.74 -12.08
C PHE A 97 9.69 -1.46 -11.36
N ASP A 98 8.42 -1.09 -11.50
CA ASP A 98 7.85 0.09 -10.83
C ASP A 98 7.00 -0.30 -9.61
N LEU A 99 7.01 0.54 -8.59
CA LEU A 99 6.20 0.42 -7.40
C LEU A 99 5.33 1.67 -7.24
N LEU A 100 4.02 1.48 -7.16
CA LEU A 100 3.06 2.49 -6.74
C LEU A 100 2.64 2.22 -5.29
N ALA A 101 3.18 3.01 -4.37
CA ALA A 101 2.72 3.02 -2.99
C ALA A 101 1.41 3.82 -2.87
N VAL A 102 0.44 3.27 -2.14
CA VAL A 102 -0.92 3.79 -2.02
C VAL A 102 -1.29 4.04 -0.56
N TRP A 103 -1.89 5.19 -0.28
CA TRP A 103 -2.65 5.43 0.94
C TRP A 103 -3.90 6.25 0.62
N THR A 104 -5.01 5.56 0.36
CA THR A 104 -6.25 6.27 0.06
C THR A 104 -6.87 6.80 1.35
N HIS A 105 -7.44 8.00 1.28
CA HIS A 105 -8.07 8.65 2.42
C HIS A 105 -9.26 9.47 1.92
N ARG A 106 -10.07 9.95 2.85
CA ARG A 106 -11.12 10.91 2.55
C ARG A 106 -10.49 12.24 2.15
N ASN A 107 -10.46 12.53 0.86
CA ASN A 107 -10.12 13.85 0.34
C ASN A 107 -11.37 14.77 0.40
N ASN A 108 -11.20 16.08 0.23
CA ASN A 108 -12.28 17.10 0.12
C ASN A 108 -13.11 16.94 -1.17
N SER A 109 -13.41 15.70 -1.57
CA SER A 109 -14.31 15.35 -2.66
C SER A 109 -15.47 14.57 -2.05
N PRO A 110 -16.71 15.12 -2.04
CA PRO A 110 -17.85 14.45 -1.42
C PRO A 110 -18.16 13.08 -2.06
N ASN A 111 -17.82 12.89 -3.34
CA ASN A 111 -18.15 11.69 -4.10
C ASN A 111 -16.96 10.73 -4.30
N PHE A 112 -15.72 11.24 -4.33
CA PHE A 112 -14.51 10.44 -4.66
C PHE A 112 -13.54 10.34 -3.47
N GLY A 113 -14.05 10.13 -2.25
CA GLY A 113 -13.21 9.77 -1.12
C GLY A 113 -12.63 8.36 -1.25
N TYR A 114 -11.53 8.07 -0.54
CA TYR A 114 -10.94 6.73 -0.46
C TYR A 114 -10.62 6.15 -1.84
N ILE A 115 -11.20 5.01 -2.21
CA ILE A 115 -10.94 4.32 -3.47
C ILE A 115 -11.19 5.18 -4.72
N GLY A 116 -12.09 6.16 -4.66
CA GLY A 116 -12.29 7.10 -5.75
C GLY A 116 -11.06 7.97 -6.07
N GLN A 117 -10.14 8.14 -5.11
CA GLN A 117 -8.84 8.78 -5.34
C GLN A 117 -7.93 7.90 -6.18
N LEU A 118 -7.88 6.59 -5.89
CA LEU A 118 -7.11 5.64 -6.70
C LEU A 118 -7.69 5.55 -8.11
N TRP A 119 -9.02 5.46 -8.25
CA TRP A 119 -9.66 5.51 -9.56
C TRP A 119 -9.23 6.74 -10.39
N LYS A 120 -9.26 7.95 -9.80
CA LYS A 120 -8.78 9.18 -10.45
C LYS A 120 -7.29 9.11 -10.82
N TYR A 121 -6.45 8.54 -9.96
CA TYR A 121 -5.03 8.36 -10.23
C TYR A 121 -4.79 7.46 -11.45
N LEU A 122 -5.54 6.36 -11.52
CA LEU A 122 -5.48 5.41 -12.64
C LEU A 122 -5.89 6.08 -13.95
N GLN A 123 -6.91 6.94 -13.97
CA GLN A 123 -7.34 7.62 -15.20
C GLN A 123 -6.25 8.47 -15.87
N VAL A 124 -5.19 8.85 -15.14
CA VAL A 124 -4.09 9.68 -15.65
C VAL A 124 -2.81 8.87 -15.90
N ASN A 125 -2.66 7.72 -15.25
CA ASN A 125 -1.39 6.97 -15.25
C ASN A 125 -1.54 5.49 -15.59
N LYS A 126 -2.73 5.00 -15.98
CA LYS A 126 -2.97 3.57 -16.30
C LYS A 126 -2.03 3.06 -17.39
N ASP A 127 -1.65 3.90 -18.34
CA ASP A 127 -0.68 3.61 -19.40
C ASP A 127 0.75 3.38 -18.90
N LYS A 128 1.07 3.83 -17.68
CA LYS A 128 2.39 3.65 -17.05
C LYS A 128 2.48 2.40 -16.19
N LEU A 129 1.36 1.74 -15.92
CA LEU A 129 1.28 0.54 -15.09
C LEU A 129 1.67 -0.71 -15.87
N ASN A 130 2.96 -0.82 -16.19
CA ASN A 130 3.55 -2.00 -16.82
C ASN A 130 4.69 -2.50 -15.95
N ASN A 131 4.76 -3.81 -15.69
CA ASN A 131 5.70 -4.38 -14.73
C ASN A 131 5.69 -3.63 -13.39
N THR A 132 4.50 -3.52 -12.79
CA THR A 132 4.25 -2.66 -11.63
C THR A 132 3.67 -3.45 -10.46
N ILE A 133 4.15 -3.17 -9.25
CA ILE A 133 3.50 -3.52 -7.99
C ILE A 133 2.72 -2.32 -7.47
N ILE A 134 1.49 -2.53 -7.00
CA ILE A 134 0.69 -1.50 -6.33
C ILE A 134 0.42 -1.99 -4.91
N ALA A 135 0.90 -1.27 -3.90
CA ALA A 135 0.84 -1.75 -2.51
C ALA A 135 0.43 -0.65 -1.54
N GLY A 136 -0.44 -0.98 -0.59
CA GLY A 136 -0.75 -0.09 0.52
C GLY A 136 -2.11 -0.26 1.16
N ASP A 137 -2.53 0.77 1.87
CA ASP A 137 -3.86 0.88 2.48
C ASP A 137 -4.84 1.51 1.48
N PHE A 138 -5.77 0.70 0.99
CA PHE A 138 -6.75 1.11 0.00
C PHE A 138 -8.01 1.70 0.65
N ASN A 139 -8.18 1.56 1.97
CA ASN A 139 -9.40 1.94 2.71
C ASN A 139 -10.68 1.54 1.96
N SER A 140 -10.68 0.35 1.36
CA SER A 140 -11.76 -0.13 0.51
C SER A 140 -11.77 -1.64 0.43
N ASN A 141 -12.94 -2.19 0.09
CA ASN A 141 -13.20 -3.59 -0.10
C ASN A 141 -14.54 -3.73 -0.84
N SER A 142 -14.71 -4.77 -1.66
CA SER A 142 -15.95 -5.04 -2.40
C SER A 142 -17.21 -5.14 -1.53
N ILE A 143 -17.10 -5.49 -0.24
CA ILE A 143 -18.26 -5.52 0.67
C ILE A 143 -18.96 -4.15 0.82
N TRP A 144 -18.28 -3.05 0.49
CA TRP A 144 -18.82 -1.69 0.56
C TRP A 144 -19.22 -1.09 -0.78
N ASP A 145 -19.14 -1.88 -1.86
CA ASP A 145 -19.51 -1.41 -3.19
C ASP A 145 -20.94 -0.86 -3.22
N GLN A 146 -21.11 0.21 -4.00
CA GLN A 146 -22.40 0.84 -4.25
C GLN A 146 -22.64 0.80 -5.75
N TRP A 147 -23.81 0.26 -6.14
CA TRP A 147 -24.17 0.02 -7.54
C TRP A 147 -24.22 1.30 -8.39
N ASP A 148 -24.43 2.46 -7.77
CA ASP A 148 -24.51 3.77 -8.41
C ASP A 148 -23.15 4.50 -8.52
N ARG A 149 -22.06 3.82 -8.14
CA ARG A 149 -20.69 4.35 -8.23
C ARG A 149 -19.85 3.47 -9.16
N TRP A 150 -19.55 3.97 -10.36
CA TRP A 150 -18.66 3.31 -11.34
C TRP A 150 -17.16 3.39 -10.99
N TRP A 151 -16.83 3.86 -9.78
CA TRP A 151 -15.47 4.00 -9.25
C TRP A 151 -15.31 3.26 -7.91
N ASN A 152 -16.16 2.26 -7.67
CA ASN A 152 -16.10 1.45 -6.45
C ASN A 152 -14.88 0.50 -6.45
N HIS A 153 -14.75 -0.33 -5.41
CA HIS A 153 -13.58 -1.21 -5.28
C HIS A 153 -13.54 -2.22 -6.42
N SER A 154 -14.65 -2.90 -6.71
CA SER A 154 -14.71 -3.89 -7.78
C SER A 154 -14.42 -3.29 -9.16
N ASP A 155 -14.89 -2.07 -9.44
CA ASP A 155 -14.60 -1.38 -10.71
C ASP A 155 -13.10 -1.07 -10.85
N VAL A 156 -12.45 -0.58 -9.79
CA VAL A 156 -11.00 -0.34 -9.79
C VAL A 156 -10.22 -1.65 -9.98
N VAL A 157 -10.62 -2.72 -9.29
CA VAL A 157 -10.00 -4.04 -9.45
C VAL A 157 -10.18 -4.56 -10.88
N ASN A 158 -11.35 -4.36 -11.50
CA ASN A 158 -11.60 -4.75 -12.88
C ASN A 158 -10.72 -3.96 -13.85
N GLU A 159 -10.57 -2.64 -13.67
CA GLU A 159 -9.69 -1.82 -14.50
C GLU A 159 -8.22 -2.25 -14.41
N LEU A 160 -7.74 -2.64 -13.23
CA LEU A 160 -6.40 -3.20 -13.05
C LEU A 160 -6.27 -4.56 -13.74
N LYS A 161 -7.29 -5.41 -13.61
CA LYS A 161 -7.30 -6.74 -14.24
C LYS A 161 -7.26 -6.67 -15.77
N GLU A 162 -7.91 -5.67 -16.38
CA GLU A 162 -7.86 -5.44 -17.83
C GLU A 162 -6.43 -5.25 -18.37
N ILE A 163 -5.53 -4.69 -17.55
CA ILE A 163 -4.12 -4.49 -17.89
C ILE A 163 -3.22 -5.58 -17.27
N GLY A 164 -3.80 -6.67 -16.77
CA GLY A 164 -3.08 -7.83 -16.26
C GLY A 164 -2.53 -7.67 -14.84
N ILE A 165 -2.95 -6.64 -14.08
CA ILE A 165 -2.59 -6.43 -12.69
C ILE A 165 -3.67 -7.00 -11.77
N GLU A 166 -3.28 -7.85 -10.83
CA GLU A 166 -4.22 -8.58 -9.98
C GLU A 166 -3.76 -8.62 -8.53
N SER A 167 -4.72 -8.80 -7.61
CA SER A 167 -4.43 -8.89 -6.19
C SER A 167 -3.68 -10.19 -5.88
N LEU A 168 -2.49 -10.06 -5.30
CA LEU A 168 -1.63 -11.20 -4.98
C LEU A 168 -2.25 -12.09 -3.89
N TYR A 169 -2.98 -11.51 -2.94
CA TYR A 169 -3.76 -12.27 -1.94
C TYR A 169 -4.76 -13.21 -2.61
N HIS A 170 -5.57 -12.69 -3.54
CA HIS A 170 -6.60 -13.45 -4.22
C HIS A 170 -6.02 -14.50 -5.16
N ARG A 171 -4.90 -14.17 -5.82
CA ARG A 171 -4.15 -15.14 -6.62
C ARG A 171 -3.58 -16.27 -5.79
N PHE A 172 -3.03 -15.97 -4.61
CA PHE A 172 -2.42 -16.95 -3.72
C PHE A 172 -3.45 -17.86 -3.04
N THR A 173 -4.56 -17.29 -2.58
CA THR A 173 -5.57 -18.02 -1.79
C THR A 173 -6.69 -18.63 -2.63
N GLY A 174 -6.90 -18.15 -3.86
CA GLY A 174 -8.04 -18.52 -4.69
C GLY A 174 -9.38 -17.96 -4.21
N GLN A 175 -9.37 -17.07 -3.22
CA GLN A 175 -10.59 -16.43 -2.70
C GLN A 175 -11.12 -15.38 -3.68
N GLU A 176 -12.41 -15.07 -3.56
CA GLU A 176 -13.07 -14.00 -4.31
C GLU A 176 -12.91 -12.65 -3.59
N GLN A 177 -12.93 -11.55 -4.36
CA GLN A 177 -12.96 -10.19 -3.79
C GLN A 177 -14.17 -10.01 -2.88
N GLY A 178 -13.97 -9.43 -1.70
CA GLY A 178 -15.02 -9.28 -0.68
C GLY A 178 -15.34 -10.56 0.10
N ARG A 179 -14.59 -11.65 -0.12
CA ARG A 179 -14.68 -12.91 0.63
C ARG A 179 -13.40 -13.22 1.39
N GLU A 180 -12.54 -12.22 1.60
CA GLU A 180 -11.28 -12.38 2.31
C GLU A 180 -11.50 -12.87 3.75
N THR A 181 -10.92 -14.02 4.09
CA THR A 181 -11.07 -14.62 5.42
C THR A 181 -10.07 -14.11 6.45
N ILE A 182 -8.95 -13.54 6.00
CA ILE A 182 -7.88 -13.03 6.86
C ILE A 182 -7.91 -11.50 6.85
N PRO A 183 -8.24 -10.83 7.97
CA PRO A 183 -8.29 -9.37 8.05
C PRO A 183 -6.91 -8.73 8.02
N THR A 184 -6.81 -7.52 7.46
CA THR A 184 -5.63 -6.66 7.56
C THR A 184 -5.86 -5.47 8.49
N LEU A 185 -7.11 -5.19 8.88
CA LEU A 185 -7.52 -4.14 9.80
C LEU A 185 -8.49 -4.70 10.84
N TYR A 186 -8.29 -4.30 12.09
CA TYR A 186 -9.27 -4.43 13.17
C TYR A 186 -9.63 -3.04 13.66
N PHE A 187 -10.68 -2.45 13.09
CA PHE A 187 -10.92 -1.02 13.22
C PHE A 187 -11.07 -0.58 14.68
N GLN A 188 -10.28 0.42 15.11
CA GLN A 188 -10.15 0.87 16.51
C GLN A 188 -9.65 -0.23 17.46
N LYS A 189 -8.85 -1.16 16.95
CA LYS A 189 -8.31 -2.33 17.67
C LYS A 189 -9.39 -3.28 18.20
N LYS A 190 -10.54 -3.33 17.53
CA LYS A 190 -11.70 -4.16 17.91
C LYS A 190 -11.76 -5.43 17.10
N LEU A 191 -11.66 -6.59 17.77
CA LEU A 191 -11.67 -7.90 17.14
C LEU A 191 -12.99 -8.20 16.41
N GLU A 192 -14.09 -7.61 16.85
CA GLU A 192 -15.41 -7.71 16.24
C GLU A 192 -15.62 -6.80 15.02
N ARG A 193 -14.61 -6.00 14.64
CA ARG A 193 -14.63 -5.11 13.47
C ARG A 193 -13.48 -5.41 12.49
N PRO A 194 -13.36 -6.66 11.99
CA PRO A 194 -12.32 -7.05 11.06
C PRO A 194 -12.64 -6.62 9.63
N TYR A 195 -11.62 -6.15 8.90
CA TYR A 195 -11.69 -5.81 7.48
C TYR A 195 -10.40 -6.19 6.76
N HIS A 196 -10.48 -6.44 5.46
CA HIS A 196 -9.32 -6.63 4.58
C HIS A 196 -9.28 -5.44 3.62
N ILE A 197 -8.34 -4.52 3.85
CA ILE A 197 -8.26 -3.24 3.11
C ILE A 197 -6.84 -2.87 2.68
N ASP A 198 -5.83 -3.62 3.14
CA ASP A 198 -4.43 -3.44 2.79
C ASP A 198 -4.07 -4.49 1.75
N TYR A 199 -3.66 -4.04 0.56
CA TYR A 199 -3.48 -4.91 -0.59
C TYR A 199 -2.09 -4.77 -1.20
N ILE A 200 -1.64 -5.87 -1.82
CA ILE A 200 -0.54 -5.87 -2.79
C ILE A 200 -1.10 -6.45 -4.10
N PHE A 201 -1.04 -5.65 -5.15
CA PHE A 201 -1.33 -6.05 -6.51
C PHE A 201 -0.02 -6.14 -7.30
N GLY A 202 0.04 -7.06 -8.24
CA GLY A 202 1.17 -7.20 -9.15
C GLY A 202 0.69 -7.66 -10.52
N ASP A 203 1.51 -7.42 -11.54
CA ASP A 203 1.26 -7.94 -12.87
C ASP A 203 1.41 -9.47 -12.95
N GLN A 204 1.24 -10.03 -14.15
CA GLN A 204 1.36 -11.47 -14.38
C GLN A 204 2.77 -12.03 -14.07
N GLY A 205 3.81 -11.22 -14.22
CA GLY A 205 5.18 -11.60 -13.90
C GLY A 205 5.34 -11.86 -12.40
N PHE A 206 4.85 -10.92 -11.58
CA PHE A 206 4.84 -11.05 -10.12
C PHE A 206 3.93 -12.18 -9.63
N CYS A 207 2.75 -12.35 -10.25
CA CYS A 207 1.85 -13.45 -9.90
C CYS A 207 2.51 -14.83 -10.06
N LYS A 208 3.30 -15.02 -11.12
CA LYS A 208 4.00 -16.30 -11.39
C LYS A 208 5.16 -16.56 -10.44
N GLN A 209 5.82 -15.50 -9.99
CA GLN A 209 6.97 -15.57 -9.09
C GLN A 209 6.56 -15.56 -7.61
N LEU A 210 5.27 -15.39 -7.30
CA LEU A 210 4.78 -15.32 -5.92
C LEU A 210 4.98 -16.66 -5.21
N LYS A 211 5.90 -16.69 -4.25
CA LYS A 211 6.24 -17.85 -3.45
C LYS A 211 5.46 -17.91 -2.14
N LYS A 212 5.21 -16.74 -1.54
CA LYS A 212 4.57 -16.64 -0.22
C LYS A 212 3.73 -15.37 -0.11
N PHE A 213 2.60 -15.47 0.58
CA PHE A 213 1.80 -14.35 1.03
C PHE A 213 1.47 -14.53 2.51
N GLU A 214 1.78 -13.56 3.35
CA GLU A 214 1.52 -13.59 4.79
C GLU A 214 0.88 -12.31 5.29
N ILE A 215 0.03 -12.43 6.31
CA ILE A 215 -0.55 -11.32 7.05
C ILE A 215 -0.18 -11.52 8.52
N GLY A 216 0.23 -10.45 9.19
CA GLY A 216 0.61 -10.48 10.61
C GLY A 216 -0.50 -11.00 11.51
N GLU A 217 -0.13 -11.82 12.49
CA GLU A 217 -1.07 -12.38 13.47
C GLU A 217 -1.63 -11.29 14.39
N VAL A 218 -2.95 -11.28 14.57
CA VAL A 218 -3.64 -10.26 15.39
C VAL A 218 -3.08 -10.16 16.81
N ASP A 219 -2.81 -11.28 17.48
CA ASP A 219 -2.31 -11.33 18.86
C ASP A 219 -0.95 -10.63 19.03
N LYS A 220 -0.18 -10.50 17.95
CA LYS A 220 1.13 -9.82 17.96
C LYS A 220 1.02 -8.35 17.59
N TRP A 221 0.14 -8.01 16.64
CA TRP A 221 0.17 -6.71 15.97
C TRP A 221 -0.85 -5.71 16.48
N ILE A 222 -1.98 -6.17 17.05
CA ILE A 222 -3.11 -5.32 17.46
C ILE A 222 -2.74 -4.26 18.50
N GLU A 223 -1.79 -4.57 19.38
CA GLU A 223 -1.29 -3.63 20.38
C GLU A 223 -0.45 -2.51 19.76
N ILE A 224 0.15 -2.75 18.59
CA ILE A 224 1.07 -1.82 17.90
C ILE A 224 0.32 -0.93 16.91
N SER A 225 -0.53 -1.53 16.08
CA SER A 225 -1.39 -0.87 15.09
C SER A 225 -2.71 -1.61 14.99
N ASP A 226 -3.78 -0.92 14.60
CA ASP A 226 -5.03 -1.58 14.20
C ASP A 226 -4.90 -2.31 12.86
N HIS A 227 -3.85 -2.04 12.08
CA HIS A 227 -3.52 -2.78 10.87
C HIS A 227 -2.46 -3.86 11.10
N MET A 228 -2.63 -4.97 10.39
CA MET A 228 -1.69 -6.08 10.33
C MET A 228 -0.74 -5.88 9.15
N PRO A 229 0.57 -6.11 9.30
CA PRO A 229 1.50 -6.06 8.17
C PRO A 229 1.18 -7.15 7.14
N VAL A 230 1.31 -6.81 5.87
CA VAL A 230 1.10 -7.71 4.73
C VAL A 230 2.42 -7.92 4.00
N LEU A 231 2.85 -9.17 3.85
CA LEU A 231 4.12 -9.55 3.25
C LEU A 231 3.91 -10.43 2.01
N CYS A 232 4.61 -10.11 0.93
CA CYS A 232 4.83 -11.00 -0.21
C CYS A 232 6.30 -11.42 -0.30
N GLU A 233 6.55 -12.68 -0.63
CA GLU A 233 7.87 -13.18 -1.05
C GLU A 233 7.78 -13.70 -2.48
N PHE A 234 8.69 -13.24 -3.32
CA PHE A 234 8.88 -13.66 -4.70
C PHE A 234 10.17 -14.48 -4.83
N GLU A 235 10.20 -15.38 -5.82
CA GLU A 235 11.40 -16.14 -6.22
C GLU A 235 12.67 -15.27 -6.38
#